data_AF-F7NSD3-F1
#
_entry.id   AF-F7NSD3-F1
#
_cell.length_a   1.000
_cell.length_b   1.000
_cell.length_c   1.000
_cell.angle_alpha   90.00
_cell.angle_beta   90.00
_cell.angle_gamma   90.00
#
_symmetry.space_group_name_H-M   'P 1'
#
loop_
_entity.id
_entity.type
_entity.pdbx_description
1 polymer ?
#
loop_
_entity_poly.entity_id
_entity_poly.type
_entity_poly.pdbx_seq_one_letter_code
_entity_poly.pdbx_strand_id
1 'polypeptide(L)'
;MNQSLKFFLMLLFTALVASCSSKAKQEVDWDAVRYNIETLSTLAAGCLEQKARQSESCINFVRHYNADGADHVKLLSDNLSELLNKDLDAALITTEQILVITTAVLFMGGYDQPPPAPNHQN
;
A
#
# COMPACT_ATOMS: atom_id res chain seq x y z
N MET A 1 22.13 -21.51 51.55
CA MET A 1 21.58 -20.80 50.36
C MET A 1 20.40 -19.97 50.81
N ASN A 2 20.58 -18.65 50.91
CA ASN A 2 19.63 -17.74 51.59
C ASN A 2 18.28 -17.69 50.84
N GLN A 3 17.18 -17.75 51.58
CA GLN A 3 15.82 -17.77 51.05
C GLN A 3 15.53 -16.56 50.14
N SER A 4 16.12 -15.41 50.44
CA SER A 4 16.05 -14.19 49.63
C SER A 4 16.72 -14.32 48.25
N LEU A 5 17.75 -15.18 48.12
CA LEU A 5 18.43 -15.42 46.83
C LEU A 5 17.56 -16.29 45.90
N LYS A 6 16.76 -17.20 46.47
CA LYS A 6 15.81 -18.02 45.70
C LYS A 6 14.67 -17.18 45.10
N PHE A 7 14.17 -16.19 45.86
CA PHE A 7 13.16 -15.26 45.36
C PHE A 7 13.68 -14.38 44.23
N PHE A 8 14.92 -13.90 44.34
CA PHE A 8 15.54 -13.09 43.28
C PHE A 8 15.77 -13.87 41.98
N LEU A 9 16.23 -15.12 42.07
CA LEU A 9 16.40 -16.00 40.91
C LEU A 9 15.07 -16.40 40.26
N MET A 10 14.01 -16.58 41.06
CA MET A 10 12.68 -16.90 40.56
C MET A 10 12.01 -15.72 39.83
N LEU A 11 12.26 -14.49 40.28
CA LEU A 11 11.81 -13.25 39.62
C LEU A 11 12.57 -12.96 38.31
N LEU A 12 13.85 -13.34 38.22
CA LEU A 12 14.63 -13.15 36.99
C LEU A 12 14.18 -14.09 35.86
N PHE A 13 13.71 -15.30 36.20
CA PHE A 13 13.25 -16.29 35.23
C PHE A 13 11.88 -15.96 34.60
N THR A 14 10.98 -15.28 35.32
CA THR A 14 9.66 -14.89 34.79
C THR A 14 9.72 -13.67 33.85
N ALA A 15 10.75 -12.82 33.96
CA ALA A 15 10.93 -11.68 33.08
C ALA A 15 11.45 -12.06 31.68
N LEU A 16 12.13 -13.21 31.54
CA LEU A 16 12.74 -13.66 30.28
C LEU A 16 11.74 -14.31 29.30
N VAL A 17 10.58 -14.77 29.77
CA VAL A 17 9.54 -15.38 28.92
C VAL A 17 8.52 -14.36 28.39
N ALA A 18 8.60 -13.09 28.79
CA ALA A 18 7.68 -12.05 28.33
C ALA A 18 8.16 -11.26 27.09
N SER A 19 9.37 -11.52 26.56
CA SER A 19 9.92 -10.76 25.42
C SER A 19 9.90 -11.51 24.07
N CYS A 20 9.07 -12.54 23.92
CA CYS A 20 8.62 -13.01 22.61
C CYS A 20 7.17 -12.55 22.40
N SER A 21 6.95 -11.24 22.34
CA SER A 21 5.78 -10.73 21.64
C SER A 21 6.06 -10.90 20.15
N SER A 22 5.86 -12.12 19.65
CA SER A 22 5.57 -12.29 18.24
C SER A 22 4.37 -11.38 17.95
N LYS A 23 4.61 -10.24 17.30
CA LYS A 23 3.52 -9.52 16.64
C LYS A 23 2.86 -10.56 15.74
N ALA A 24 1.68 -11.05 16.14
CA ALA A 24 0.86 -11.84 15.26
C ALA A 24 0.71 -11.01 13.98
N LYS A 25 1.29 -11.50 12.88
CA LYS A 25 1.22 -10.82 11.59
C LYS A 25 -0.27 -10.68 11.31
N GLN A 26 -0.76 -9.44 11.24
CA GLN A 26 -2.16 -9.19 10.92
C GLN A 26 -2.42 -9.83 9.56
N GLU A 27 -3.35 -10.78 9.52
CA GLU A 27 -3.67 -11.48 8.28
C GLU A 27 -4.28 -10.47 7.31
N VAL A 28 -3.66 -10.31 6.13
CA VAL A 28 -4.12 -9.40 5.10
C VAL A 28 -5.26 -10.09 4.34
N ASP A 29 -6.42 -9.44 4.30
CA ASP A 29 -7.52 -9.85 3.42
C ASP A 29 -7.18 -9.48 1.97
N TRP A 30 -6.52 -10.42 1.29
CA TRP A 30 -6.08 -10.23 -0.09
C TRP A 30 -7.23 -10.11 -1.09
N ASP A 31 -8.42 -10.60 -0.78
CA ASP A 31 -9.58 -10.48 -1.67
C ASP A 31 -10.13 -9.06 -1.61
N ALA A 32 -10.29 -8.51 -0.39
CA ALA A 32 -10.69 -7.13 -0.20
C ALA A 32 -9.68 -6.14 -0.82
N VAL A 33 -8.38 -6.37 -0.61
CA VAL A 33 -7.33 -5.51 -1.19
C VAL A 33 -7.41 -5.52 -2.72
N ARG A 34 -7.50 -6.71 -3.34
CA ARG A 34 -7.58 -6.81 -4.81
C ARG A 34 -8.84 -6.14 -5.35
N TYR A 35 -9.99 -6.36 -4.72
CA TYR A 35 -11.25 -5.73 -5.13
C TYR A 35 -11.17 -4.20 -5.09
N ASN A 36 -10.58 -3.64 -4.03
CA ASN A 36 -10.45 -2.19 -3.89
C ASN A 36 -9.44 -1.61 -4.89
N ILE A 37 -8.33 -2.29 -5.15
CA ILE A 37 -7.36 -1.87 -6.18
C ILE A 37 -7.98 -1.94 -7.58
N GLU A 38 -8.71 -3.01 -7.89
CA GLU A 38 -9.43 -3.16 -9.17
C GLU A 38 -10.42 -2.01 -9.37
N THR A 39 -11.29 -1.78 -8.37
CA THR A 39 -12.30 -0.70 -8.40
C THR A 39 -11.64 0.67 -8.59
N LEU A 40 -10.59 0.96 -7.82
CA LEU A 40 -9.87 2.23 -7.92
C LEU A 40 -9.17 2.38 -9.28
N SER A 41 -8.65 1.30 -9.86
CA SER A 41 -8.03 1.31 -11.19
C SER A 41 -9.04 1.59 -12.30
N THR A 42 -10.27 1.06 -12.19
CA THR A 42 -11.37 1.37 -13.12
C THR A 42 -11.72 2.86 -13.06
N LEU A 43 -11.82 3.43 -11.86
CA LEU A 43 -12.07 4.86 -11.69
C LEU A 43 -10.92 5.72 -12.24
N ALA A 44 -9.68 5.30 -12.01
CA ALA A 44 -8.47 5.95 -12.52
C ALA A 44 -8.44 5.97 -14.05
N ALA A 45 -8.72 4.82 -14.69
CA ALA A 45 -8.83 4.71 -16.14
C ALA A 45 -9.92 5.65 -16.69
N GLY A 46 -11.10 5.67 -16.05
CA GLY A 46 -12.18 6.58 -16.41
C GLY A 46 -11.79 8.05 -16.29
N CYS A 47 -11.02 8.44 -15.28
CA CYS A 47 -10.47 9.79 -15.18
C CYS A 47 -9.52 10.12 -16.33
N LEU A 48 -8.56 9.23 -16.62
CA LEU A 48 -7.56 9.44 -17.68
C LEU A 48 -8.20 9.56 -19.07
N GLU A 49 -9.28 8.81 -19.33
CA GLU A 49 -10.01 8.88 -20.60
C GLU A 49 -10.64 10.25 -20.85
N GLN A 50 -11.13 10.94 -19.80
CA GLN A 50 -11.77 12.25 -19.93
C GLN A 50 -10.77 13.37 -20.30
N LYS A 51 -9.46 13.19 -20.05
CA LYS A 51 -8.40 14.19 -20.29
C LYS A 51 -8.67 15.57 -19.67
N ALA A 52 -9.57 15.64 -18.70
CA ALA A 52 -9.99 16.86 -18.03
C ALA A 52 -10.04 16.61 -16.52
N ARG A 53 -9.14 17.25 -15.76
CA ARG A 53 -9.01 17.06 -14.31
C ARG A 53 -10.28 17.43 -13.53
N GLN A 54 -11.09 18.34 -14.06
CA GLN A 54 -12.34 18.79 -13.43
C GLN A 54 -13.57 17.95 -13.85
N SER A 55 -13.38 16.89 -14.66
CA SER A 55 -14.46 15.98 -15.02
C SER A 55 -15.00 15.26 -13.78
N GLU A 56 -16.28 14.88 -13.83
CA GLU A 56 -16.91 14.10 -12.76
C GLU A 56 -16.17 12.79 -12.48
N SER A 57 -15.68 12.11 -13.53
CA SER A 57 -14.86 10.90 -13.42
C SER A 57 -13.59 11.13 -12.60
N CYS A 58 -12.87 12.23 -12.84
CA CYS A 58 -11.67 12.57 -12.08
C CYS A 58 -11.96 12.99 -10.64
N ILE A 59 -13.04 13.75 -10.42
CA ILE A 59 -13.49 14.10 -9.07
C ILE A 59 -13.87 12.83 -8.30
N ASN A 60 -14.54 11.88 -8.95
CA ASN A 60 -14.91 10.60 -8.35
C ASN A 60 -13.68 9.76 -8.01
N PHE A 61 -12.73 9.63 -8.94
CA PHE A 61 -11.46 8.95 -8.70
C PHE A 61 -10.73 9.52 -7.48
N VAL A 62 -10.52 10.85 -7.42
CA VAL A 62 -9.83 11.50 -6.29
C VAL A 62 -10.58 11.27 -4.97
N ARG A 63 -11.91 11.28 -4.98
CA ARG A 63 -12.72 11.02 -3.79
C ARG A 63 -12.46 9.62 -3.23
N HIS A 64 -12.47 8.61 -4.09
CA HIS A 64 -12.20 7.22 -3.69
C HIS A 64 -10.73 7.02 -3.29
N TYR A 65 -9.79 7.63 -4.02
CA TYR A 65 -8.38 7.59 -3.67
C TYR A 65 -8.10 8.14 -2.26
N ASN A 66 -8.73 9.27 -1.91
CA ASN A 66 -8.55 9.93 -0.61
C ASN A 66 -9.33 9.29 0.54
N ALA A 67 -10.40 8.54 0.26
CA ALA A 67 -11.21 7.91 1.31
C ALA A 67 -10.48 6.71 1.93
N ASP A 68 -10.01 5.80 1.09
CA ASP A 68 -9.35 4.55 1.50
C ASP A 68 -8.40 3.98 0.41
N GLY A 69 -8.53 4.44 -0.84
CA GLY A 69 -7.73 3.93 -1.95
C GLY A 69 -6.21 4.03 -1.74
N ALA A 70 -5.73 5.15 -1.20
CA ALA A 70 -4.32 5.34 -0.88
C ALA A 70 -3.81 4.32 0.17
N ASP A 71 -4.64 3.99 1.16
CA ASP A 71 -4.30 3.01 2.20
C ASP A 71 -4.24 1.59 1.61
N HIS A 72 -5.13 1.24 0.69
CA HIS A 72 -5.07 -0.04 -0.03
C HIS A 72 -3.84 -0.16 -0.94
N VAL A 73 -3.48 0.91 -1.65
CA VAL A 73 -2.24 0.98 -2.45
C VAL A 73 -1.02 0.77 -1.56
N LYS A 74 -1.00 1.45 -0.40
CA LYS A 74 0.08 1.31 0.58
C LYS A 74 0.15 -0.11 1.16
N LEU A 75 -0.99 -0.67 1.55
CA LEU A 75 -1.06 -2.03 2.12
C LEU A 75 -0.56 -3.08 1.12
N LEU A 76 -0.93 -2.96 -0.15
CA LEU A 76 -0.38 -3.79 -1.22
C LEU A 76 1.13 -3.60 -1.36
N SER A 77 1.61 -2.35 -1.44
CA SER A 77 3.03 -2.04 -1.58
C SER A 77 3.86 -2.64 -0.43
N ASP A 78 3.39 -2.49 0.80
CA ASP A 78 4.08 -2.97 2.01
C ASP A 78 4.11 -4.52 2.07
N ASN A 79 3.23 -5.21 1.32
CA ASN A 79 3.10 -6.67 1.34
C ASN A 79 3.26 -7.33 -0.06
N LEU A 80 3.74 -6.61 -1.07
CA LEU A 80 3.79 -7.08 -2.46
C LEU A 80 4.60 -8.38 -2.59
N SER A 81 5.69 -8.52 -1.84
CA SER A 81 6.50 -9.74 -1.81
C SER A 81 5.72 -10.96 -1.30
N GLU A 82 4.76 -10.77 -0.39
CA GLU A 82 3.90 -11.87 0.08
C GLU A 82 2.93 -12.30 -1.01
N LEU A 83 2.30 -11.33 -1.71
CA LEU A 83 1.40 -11.62 -2.82
C LEU A 83 2.14 -12.31 -3.97
N LEU A 84 3.32 -11.80 -4.37
CA LEU A 84 4.18 -12.39 -5.40
C LEU A 84 4.53 -13.86 -5.12
N ASN A 85 4.81 -14.21 -3.86
CA ASN A 85 5.16 -15.57 -3.48
C ASN A 85 3.94 -16.50 -3.43
N LYS A 86 2.75 -15.96 -3.20
CA LYS A 86 1.50 -16.73 -3.08
C LYS A 86 0.85 -16.96 -4.45
N ASP A 87 0.79 -15.92 -5.27
CA ASP A 87 0.10 -15.90 -6.56
C ASP A 87 0.74 -14.84 -7.47
N LEU A 88 1.65 -15.29 -8.35
CA LEU A 88 2.40 -14.43 -9.25
C LEU A 88 1.47 -13.71 -10.25
N ASP A 89 0.46 -14.41 -10.78
CA ASP A 89 -0.43 -13.85 -11.79
C ASP A 89 -1.31 -12.75 -11.16
N ALA A 90 -1.85 -13.00 -9.97
CA ALA A 90 -2.58 -11.97 -9.24
C ALA A 90 -1.68 -10.77 -8.91
N ALA A 91 -0.43 -11.00 -8.49
CA ALA A 91 0.51 -9.92 -8.21
C ALA A 91 0.81 -9.06 -9.45
N LEU A 92 0.98 -9.68 -10.62
CA LEU A 92 1.19 -8.97 -11.88
C LEU A 92 -0.03 -8.13 -12.26
N ILE A 93 -1.23 -8.70 -12.23
CA ILE A 93 -2.48 -8.00 -12.54
C ILE A 93 -2.66 -6.79 -11.60
N THR A 94 -2.47 -6.99 -10.29
CA THR A 94 -2.63 -5.91 -9.33
C THR A 94 -1.55 -4.83 -9.53
N THR A 95 -0.32 -5.20 -9.92
CA THR A 95 0.73 -4.22 -10.25
C THR A 95 0.35 -3.37 -11.48
N GLU A 96 -0.23 -3.96 -12.51
CA GLU A 96 -0.73 -3.22 -13.68
C GLU A 96 -1.83 -2.23 -13.30
N GLN A 97 -2.75 -2.63 -12.42
CA GLN A 97 -3.78 -1.75 -11.88
C GLN A 97 -3.19 -0.56 -11.10
N ILE A 98 -2.14 -0.80 -10.29
CA ILE A 98 -1.41 0.28 -9.59
C ILE A 98 -0.76 1.27 -10.56
N LEU A 99 -0.24 0.82 -11.70
CA LEU A 99 0.33 1.72 -12.71
C LEU A 99 -0.72 2.68 -13.26
N VAL A 100 -1.94 2.19 -13.52
CA VAL A 100 -3.07 3.03 -13.95
C VAL A 100 -3.43 4.05 -12.87
N ILE A 101 -3.55 3.62 -11.62
CA ILE A 101 -3.85 4.49 -10.46
C ILE A 101 -2.77 5.58 -10.34
N THR A 102 -1.49 5.20 -10.37
CA THR A 102 -0.36 6.13 -10.25
C THR A 102 -0.36 7.15 -11.38
N THR A 103 -0.65 6.70 -12.61
CA THR A 103 -0.76 7.60 -13.77
C THR A 103 -1.87 8.63 -13.59
N ALA A 104 -3.03 8.21 -13.07
CA ALA A 104 -4.13 9.12 -12.76
C ALA A 104 -3.77 10.11 -11.62
N VAL A 105 -3.06 9.66 -10.58
CA VAL A 105 -2.55 10.56 -9.52
C VAL A 105 -1.61 11.62 -10.10
N LEU A 106 -0.66 11.23 -10.96
CA LEU A 106 0.26 12.17 -11.61
C LEU A 106 -0.48 13.16 -12.51
N PHE A 107 -1.44 12.67 -13.31
CA PHE A 107 -2.32 13.51 -14.12
C PHE A 107 -3.07 14.54 -13.28
N MET A 108 -3.64 14.13 -12.14
CA MET A 108 -4.33 15.03 -11.20
C MET A 108 -3.39 16.03 -10.52
N GLY A 109 -2.13 15.65 -10.31
CA GLY A 109 -1.07 16.52 -9.78
C GLY A 109 -0.51 17.52 -10.79
N GLY A 110 -0.92 17.46 -12.06
CA GLY A 110 -0.39 18.33 -13.13
C GLY A 110 0.91 17.86 -13.76
N TYR A 111 1.28 16.59 -13.57
CA TYR A 111 2.51 15.96 -14.10
C TYR A 111 2.25 15.15 -15.37
N ASP A 112 1.46 15.70 -16.28
CA ASP A 112 1.06 15.11 -17.56
C ASP A 112 2.02 15.43 -18.71
N GLN A 113 3.12 16.14 -18.43
CA GLN A 113 4.21 16.37 -19.38
C GLN A 113 5.48 15.63 -18.95
N PRO A 114 6.26 15.05 -19.90
CA PRO A 114 7.62 14.61 -19.59
C PRO A 114 8.42 15.80 -19.03
N PRO A 115 9.39 15.55 -18.11
CA PRO A 115 10.21 16.61 -17.55
C PRO A 115 10.80 17.48 -18.68
N PRO A 116 10.88 18.81 -18.50
CA PRO A 116 11.41 19.69 -19.53
C PRO A 116 12.80 19.20 -19.94
N ALA A 117 13.03 19.10 -21.25
CA ALA A 117 14.31 18.65 -21.79
C ALA A 117 15.45 19.47 -21.15
N PRO A 118 16.57 18.83 -20.76
CA PRO A 118 17.68 19.54 -20.15
C PRO A 118 18.14 20.65 -21.10
N ASN A 119 18.12 21.89 -20.58
CA ASN A 119 18.51 23.06 -21.34
C ASN A 119 20.04 23.07 -21.45
N HIS A 120 20.57 22.46 -22.51
CA HIS A 120 21.98 22.56 -22.86
C HIS A 120 22.23 23.90 -23.57
N GLN A 121 22.26 24.99 -22.79
CA GLN A 121 22.84 26.24 -23.26
C GLN A 121 24.37 26.15 -23.10
N ASN A 122 25.05 26.07 -24.25
CA ASN A 122 26.49 26.30 -24.39
C ASN A 122 26.80 27.80 -24.28
#